data_AF-A0A8H8C2E1-F1
#
_entry.id   AF-A0A8H8C2E1-F1
#
_cell.length_a   1.000
_cell.length_b   1.000
_cell.length_c   1.000
_cell.angle_alpha   90.00
_cell.angle_beta   90.00
_cell.angle_gamma   90.00
#
_symmetry.space_group_name_H-M   'P 1'
#
loop_
_entity.id
_entity.type
_entity.pdbx_description
1 polymer ?
#
loop_
_entity_poly.entity_id
_entity_poly.type
_entity_poly.pdbx_seq_one_letter_code
_entity_poly.pdbx_strand_id
1 'polypeptide(L)'
;MEPPTKSNSQRTSTLSTHRMPDINNTHKITTPYGTGLAATSPLTPGSLIIKLHTPNLLLVEKDSLQNVCSFCILERPSLKRCSGCKIPYYCSTACQNRHWKEIHSRECKLLKKLPDVPPTAVRALIVMLLSNGKEGDGDEERGWKGLESHVGELKGDVKKWEEIFLQARAGVEFTKAGAERIEEAIRWLCVLSTNAFRITLPDNTPVGLCFSPTLARANQSCTPNAFIVFDSRTVSLQALRPIKKDEEIFISYIDPTEDVSLRQSRLKQRYFFTCKCTRCENNENPYEHFIRCQKEYENGEEIGERMEVLRPQQELIKTAERCQASLIQNPALTSTTTTSKALSLLKQSRQTAHPNRQTRLSHLLDAAKSLFTLTTNKLFAQQPYPETLHEIYLSYIDFQSFTPALITLLFLFLNCDVFIYPQPHHPVRVVRLYTIAKLLKHIASLTQTELLQDISSISTGTNSSSPSSASDLRLKEEIAKVIQGIDLINAFHVVIILAWSQAKRSHGEESTFVQEIEMEIRDVEEVQRLRGPMGEKLRGWMGDVESGEDL
;
A
#
# COMPACT_ATOMS: atom_id res chain seq x y z
N MET A 1 6.76 -33.93 56.33
CA MET A 1 6.98 -32.61 55.71
C MET A 1 7.94 -32.81 54.56
N GLU A 2 7.38 -33.08 53.38
CA GLU A 2 8.12 -33.10 52.10
C GLU A 2 7.64 -31.89 51.28
N PRO A 3 8.52 -31.19 50.55
CA PRO A 3 8.14 -30.01 49.78
C PRO A 3 7.48 -30.43 48.45
N PRO A 4 6.50 -29.65 47.95
CA PRO A 4 5.81 -30.00 46.71
C PRO A 4 6.68 -29.68 45.49
N THR A 5 6.80 -30.67 44.60
CA THR A 5 7.42 -30.58 43.28
C THR A 5 6.67 -29.58 42.38
N LYS A 6 7.38 -28.54 41.94
CA LYS A 6 6.88 -27.60 40.92
C LYS A 6 6.80 -28.29 39.55
N SER A 7 5.59 -28.55 39.07
CA SER A 7 5.35 -28.97 37.67
C SER A 7 5.64 -27.79 36.74
N ASN A 8 6.71 -27.91 35.97
CA ASN A 8 7.21 -26.91 35.04
C ASN A 8 6.40 -26.98 33.73
N SER A 9 5.33 -26.20 33.59
CA SER A 9 4.59 -26.07 32.32
C SER A 9 5.28 -25.05 31.41
N GLN A 10 6.42 -25.42 30.81
CA GLN A 10 6.96 -24.72 29.65
C GLN A 10 6.15 -25.11 28.41
N ARG A 11 5.06 -24.39 28.11
CA ARG A 11 4.55 -24.31 26.74
C ARG A 11 5.52 -23.43 25.95
N THR A 12 6.51 -24.04 25.32
CA THR A 12 7.32 -23.41 24.27
C THR A 12 6.42 -23.10 23.08
N SER A 13 6.15 -21.82 22.82
CA SER A 13 5.49 -21.40 21.58
C SER A 13 6.47 -21.58 20.42
N THR A 14 6.42 -22.73 19.77
CA THR A 14 7.11 -22.96 18.50
C THR A 14 6.50 -22.04 17.43
N LEU A 15 7.33 -21.52 16.51
CA LEU A 15 6.83 -21.03 15.23
C LEU A 15 6.19 -22.25 14.54
N SER A 16 4.88 -22.43 14.72
CA SER A 16 4.15 -23.45 13.97
C SER A 16 4.23 -23.07 12.49
N THR A 17 4.74 -24.00 11.67
CA THR A 17 4.64 -23.92 10.20
C THR A 17 3.17 -23.89 9.75
N HIS A 18 2.27 -24.38 10.61
CA HIS A 18 0.82 -24.35 10.46
C HIS A 18 0.23 -23.29 11.39
N ARG A 19 0.08 -22.06 10.88
CA ARG A 19 -0.75 -21.05 11.52
C ARG A 19 -2.06 -20.98 10.76
N MET A 20 -3.14 -21.41 11.41
CA MET A 20 -4.46 -21.21 10.85
C MET A 20 -4.81 -19.73 10.93
N PRO A 21 -5.46 -19.17 9.89
CA PRO A 21 -6.00 -17.83 9.97
C PRO A 21 -7.00 -17.72 11.12
N ASP A 22 -7.02 -16.56 11.76
CA ASP A 22 -7.99 -16.22 12.80
C ASP A 22 -9.41 -16.16 12.21
N ILE A 23 -9.50 -15.68 10.96
CA ILE A 23 -10.71 -15.69 10.13
C ILE A 23 -10.30 -16.22 8.76
N ASN A 24 -11.08 -17.15 8.21
CA ASN A 24 -10.88 -17.67 6.87
C ASN A 24 -12.24 -18.00 6.21
N ASN A 25 -12.74 -17.07 5.40
CA ASN A 25 -13.96 -17.25 4.63
C ASN A 25 -13.70 -17.83 3.23
N THR A 26 -12.62 -18.61 3.09
CA THR A 26 -12.18 -19.18 1.80
C THR A 26 -12.02 -20.69 1.86
N HIS A 27 -12.11 -21.32 0.70
CA HIS A 27 -11.69 -22.71 0.49
C HIS A 27 -10.74 -22.80 -0.71
N LYS A 28 -9.86 -23.80 -0.71
CA LYS A 28 -8.91 -24.07 -1.80
C LYS A 28 -9.67 -24.60 -3.01
N ILE A 29 -9.35 -24.09 -4.19
CA ILE A 29 -9.87 -24.58 -5.47
C ILE A 29 -8.72 -24.94 -6.42
N THR A 30 -9.02 -25.76 -7.43
CA THR A 30 -8.12 -26.02 -8.56
C THR A 30 -8.55 -25.16 -9.73
N THR A 31 -7.59 -24.52 -10.39
CA THR A 31 -7.81 -23.63 -11.53
C THR A 31 -6.94 -24.07 -12.71
N PRO A 32 -7.19 -23.57 -13.92
CA PRO A 32 -6.28 -23.80 -15.06
C PRO A 32 -4.84 -23.29 -14.83
N TYR A 33 -4.62 -22.50 -13.78
CA TYR A 33 -3.34 -21.88 -13.43
C TYR A 33 -2.70 -22.50 -12.17
N GLY A 34 -3.25 -23.60 -11.64
CA GLY A 34 -2.76 -24.26 -10.43
C GLY A 34 -3.80 -24.28 -9.33
N THR A 35 -3.44 -23.79 -8.13
CA THR A 35 -4.37 -23.70 -7.00
C THR A 35 -4.80 -22.26 -6.76
N GLY A 36 -6.06 -22.06 -6.36
CA GLY A 36 -6.61 -20.75 -6.00
C GLY A 36 -7.36 -20.78 -4.67
N LEU A 37 -7.95 -19.64 -4.33
CA LEU A 37 -8.91 -19.50 -3.23
C LEU A 37 -10.26 -19.08 -3.79
N ALA A 38 -11.35 -19.63 -3.27
CA ALA A 38 -12.71 -19.18 -3.56
C ALA A 38 -13.47 -18.84 -2.29
N ALA A 39 -14.44 -17.94 -2.39
CA ALA A 39 -15.26 -17.54 -1.26
C ALA A 39 -16.20 -18.68 -0.81
N THR A 40 -16.31 -18.89 0.50
CA THR A 40 -17.20 -19.93 1.08
C THR A 40 -18.67 -19.51 1.15
N SER A 41 -18.93 -18.21 1.07
CA SER A 41 -20.23 -17.56 1.07
C SER A 41 -20.17 -16.29 0.20
N PRO A 42 -21.32 -15.68 -0.15
CA PRO A 42 -21.31 -14.33 -0.72
C PRO A 42 -20.65 -13.33 0.24
N LEU A 43 -19.90 -12.38 -0.29
CA LEU A 43 -19.20 -11.34 0.46
C LEU A 43 -19.52 -9.96 -0.15
N THR A 44 -19.81 -8.99 0.70
CA THR A 44 -20.06 -7.59 0.31
C THR A 44 -18.74 -6.79 0.31
N PRO A 45 -18.67 -5.65 -0.40
CA PRO A 45 -17.44 -4.85 -0.45
C PRO A 45 -17.07 -4.29 0.93
N GLY A 46 -15.82 -4.53 1.33
CA GLY A 46 -15.26 -4.27 2.65
C GLY A 46 -15.35 -5.44 3.64
N SER A 47 -15.98 -6.55 3.25
CA SER A 47 -16.00 -7.76 4.07
C SER A 47 -14.60 -8.33 4.27
N LEU A 48 -14.34 -8.78 5.51
CA LEU A 48 -13.10 -9.46 5.87
C LEU A 48 -13.10 -10.90 5.33
N ILE A 49 -12.13 -11.22 4.48
CA ILE A 49 -11.99 -12.52 3.84
C ILE A 49 -11.06 -13.43 4.66
N ILE A 50 -9.85 -12.93 4.96
CA ILE A 50 -8.85 -13.62 5.77
C ILE A 50 -8.26 -12.63 6.77
N LYS A 51 -8.07 -13.04 8.03
CA LYS A 51 -7.32 -12.28 9.05
C LYS A 51 -6.25 -13.15 9.68
N LEU A 52 -5.05 -12.61 9.80
CA LEU A 52 -3.89 -13.26 10.40
C LEU A 52 -3.18 -12.26 11.31
N HIS A 53 -3.36 -12.37 12.63
CA HIS A 53 -2.62 -11.58 13.63
C HIS A 53 -1.14 -11.95 13.68
N THR A 54 -0.81 -13.17 13.27
CA THR A 54 0.53 -13.71 13.36
C THR A 54 0.90 -14.49 12.08
N PRO A 55 1.25 -13.83 10.98
CA PRO A 55 1.76 -14.48 9.76
C PRO A 55 2.97 -15.38 10.04
N ASN A 56 3.25 -16.33 9.14
CA ASN A 56 4.33 -17.30 9.33
C ASN A 56 5.70 -16.63 9.43
N LEU A 57 5.91 -15.54 8.70
CA LEU A 57 7.12 -14.73 8.76
C LEU A 57 6.77 -13.25 8.59
N LEU A 58 7.36 -12.41 9.44
CA LEU A 58 7.36 -10.96 9.32
C LEU A 58 8.78 -10.46 9.59
N LEU A 59 9.36 -9.73 8.63
CA LEU A 59 10.72 -9.19 8.73
C LEU A 59 10.78 -7.76 8.24
N VAL A 60 11.25 -6.85 9.08
CA VAL A 60 11.58 -5.47 8.67
C VAL A 60 12.85 -5.48 7.83
N GLU A 61 12.83 -4.79 6.69
CA GLU A 61 13.97 -4.70 5.78
C GLU A 61 15.05 -3.73 6.29
N LYS A 62 16.27 -3.85 5.76
CA LYS A 62 17.46 -3.17 6.29
C LYS A 62 17.25 -1.66 6.46
N ASP A 63 16.74 -0.99 5.44
CA ASP A 63 16.63 0.46 5.40
C ASP A 63 15.55 0.99 6.36
N SER A 64 14.58 0.15 6.71
CA SER A 64 13.49 0.48 7.64
C SER A 64 13.81 0.16 9.10
N LEU A 65 14.89 -0.56 9.41
CA LEU A 65 15.20 -1.03 10.76
C LEU A 65 15.31 0.10 11.80
N GLN A 66 15.79 1.28 11.42
CA GLN A 66 16.01 2.37 12.37
C GLN A 66 14.72 3.10 12.76
N ASN A 67 13.68 3.02 11.93
CA ASN A 67 12.43 3.75 12.09
C ASN A 67 11.25 2.82 12.43
N VAL A 68 11.34 1.53 12.08
CA VAL A 68 10.26 0.56 12.27
C VAL A 68 10.64 -0.51 13.31
N CYS A 69 9.78 -0.70 14.30
CA CYS A 69 10.01 -1.73 15.31
C CYS A 69 9.99 -3.13 14.68
N SER A 70 11.07 -3.89 14.85
CA SER A 70 11.24 -5.24 14.32
C SER A 70 10.29 -6.29 14.91
N PHE A 71 9.43 -5.93 15.87
CA PHE A 71 8.38 -6.80 16.39
C PHE A 71 6.99 -6.31 16.01
N CYS A 72 6.58 -5.11 16.46
CA CYS A 72 5.23 -4.63 16.19
C CYS A 72 5.04 -3.99 14.81
N ILE A 73 6.10 -3.80 14.02
CA ILE A 73 6.03 -3.28 12.65
C ILE A 73 5.44 -1.86 12.58
N LEU A 74 5.42 -1.14 13.71
CA LEU A 74 5.01 0.26 13.75
C LEU A 74 6.23 1.16 13.62
N GLU A 75 6.09 2.22 12.85
CA GLU A 75 7.04 3.33 12.82
C GLU A 75 7.06 4.04 14.17
N ARG A 76 8.25 4.42 14.65
CA ARG A 76 8.45 5.14 15.90
C ARG A 76 9.61 6.13 15.77
N PRO A 77 9.51 7.30 16.43
CA PRO A 77 10.56 8.32 16.38
C PRO A 77 11.84 7.89 17.10
N SER A 78 11.75 6.92 18.03
CA SER A 78 12.91 6.41 18.76
C SER A 78 12.78 4.91 19.00
N LEU A 79 13.82 4.17 18.61
CA LEU A 79 13.92 2.73 18.80
C LEU A 79 15.26 2.35 19.45
N LYS A 80 15.27 1.25 20.20
CA LYS A 80 16.49 0.67 20.78
C LYS A 80 16.85 -0.62 20.07
N ARG A 81 18.06 -0.71 19.54
CA ARG A 81 18.58 -1.96 18.95
C ARG A 81 18.93 -3.01 20.00
N CYS A 82 18.81 -4.28 19.63
CA CYS A 82 19.26 -5.40 20.45
C CYS A 82 20.70 -5.18 20.91
N SER A 83 20.97 -5.28 22.21
CA SER A 83 22.31 -5.06 22.76
C SER A 83 23.30 -6.15 22.34
N GLY A 84 22.83 -7.36 22.00
CA GLY A 84 23.64 -8.51 21.60
C GLY A 84 24.17 -8.42 20.17
N CYS A 85 23.28 -8.44 19.17
CA CYS A 85 23.66 -8.45 17.76
C CYS A 85 23.58 -7.08 17.06
N LYS A 86 22.96 -6.06 17.69
CA LYS A 86 22.77 -4.71 17.14
C LYS A 86 21.89 -4.60 15.88
N ILE A 87 21.17 -5.66 15.48
CA ILE A 87 20.37 -5.67 14.24
C ILE A 87 18.90 -5.26 14.45
N PRO A 88 18.02 -6.03 15.14
CA PRO A 88 16.63 -5.63 15.28
C PRO A 88 16.49 -4.46 16.26
N TYR A 89 15.54 -3.58 15.97
CA TYR A 89 15.20 -2.40 16.75
C TYR A 89 13.82 -2.54 17.38
N TYR A 90 13.67 -2.04 18.60
CA TYR A 90 12.46 -2.21 19.39
C TYR A 90 11.99 -0.90 20.01
N CYS A 91 10.67 -0.68 19.99
CA CYS A 91 10.05 0.46 20.66
C CYS A 91 9.96 0.28 22.18
N SER A 92 10.04 -0.97 22.66
CA SER A 92 9.91 -1.29 24.07
C SER A 92 10.57 -2.63 24.42
N THR A 93 10.90 -2.80 25.70
CA THR A 93 11.35 -4.08 26.26
C THR A 93 10.30 -5.17 26.08
N ALA A 94 9.00 -4.83 26.10
CA ALA A 94 7.93 -5.78 25.83
C ALA A 94 8.02 -6.37 24.40
N CYS A 95 8.21 -5.52 23.39
CA CYS A 95 8.42 -5.94 22.00
C CYS A 95 9.69 -6.78 21.84
N GLN A 96 10.80 -6.38 22.49
CA GLN A 96 12.04 -7.16 22.49
C GLN A 96 11.84 -8.55 23.09
N ASN A 97 11.20 -8.64 24.26
CA ASN A 97 10.97 -9.91 24.96
C ASN A 97 10.06 -10.85 24.16
N ARG A 98 9.04 -10.33 23.48
CA ARG A 98 8.18 -11.14 22.60
C ARG A 98 8.94 -11.63 21.37
N HIS A 99 9.69 -10.77 20.69
CA HIS A 99 10.52 -11.18 19.55
C HIS A 99 11.59 -12.21 19.95
N TRP A 100 12.19 -12.05 21.13
CA TRP A 100 13.15 -13.00 21.71
C TRP A 100 12.57 -14.40 21.86
N LYS A 101 11.34 -14.50 22.38
CA LYS A 101 10.62 -15.76 22.55
C LYS A 101 10.23 -16.40 21.21
N GLU A 102 9.84 -15.61 20.22
CA GLU A 102 9.42 -16.13 18.92
C GLU A 102 10.58 -16.70 18.10
N ILE A 103 11.61 -15.89 17.83
CA ILE A 103 12.69 -16.30 16.93
C ILE A 103 14.05 -15.67 17.24
N HIS A 104 14.08 -14.45 17.77
CA HIS A 104 15.32 -13.69 17.86
C HIS A 104 16.38 -14.35 18.76
N SER A 105 15.98 -15.09 19.80
CA SER A 105 16.89 -15.86 20.64
C SER A 105 17.73 -16.89 19.86
N ARG A 106 17.18 -17.43 18.77
CA ARG A 106 17.82 -18.45 17.91
C ARG A 106 18.79 -17.83 16.91
N GLU A 107 18.47 -16.65 16.38
CA GLU A 107 19.31 -15.96 15.38
C GLU A 107 20.31 -14.96 15.97
N CYS A 108 20.12 -14.46 17.20
CA CYS A 108 20.92 -13.36 17.75
C CYS A 108 22.44 -13.66 17.76
N LYS A 109 22.84 -14.88 18.14
CA LYS A 109 24.27 -15.26 18.18
C LYS A 109 24.89 -15.35 16.78
N LEU A 110 24.10 -15.76 15.78
CA LEU A 110 24.50 -15.83 14.38
C LEU A 110 24.67 -14.40 13.85
N LEU A 111 23.63 -13.57 13.99
CA LEU A 111 23.61 -12.19 13.52
C LEU A 111 24.76 -11.35 14.09
N LYS A 112 25.13 -11.59 15.35
CA LYS A 112 26.27 -10.90 15.99
C LYS A 112 27.62 -11.10 15.26
N LYS A 113 27.78 -12.22 14.55
CA LYS A 113 29.03 -12.55 13.85
C LYS A 113 29.13 -11.96 12.45
N LEU A 114 28.02 -11.44 11.92
CA LEU A 114 27.97 -10.93 10.56
C LEU A 114 28.43 -9.46 10.53
N PRO A 115 29.19 -9.04 9.50
CA PRO A 115 29.72 -7.69 9.41
C PRO A 115 28.64 -6.64 9.10
N ASP A 116 27.53 -7.06 8.49
CA ASP A 116 26.41 -6.22 8.09
C ASP A 116 25.09 -6.99 8.18
N VAL A 117 23.97 -6.28 8.08
CA VAL A 117 22.62 -6.83 7.99
C VAL A 117 22.48 -7.61 6.68
N PRO A 118 22.19 -8.93 6.71
CA PRO A 118 22.01 -9.71 5.48
C PRO A 118 20.79 -9.25 4.69
N PRO A 119 20.74 -9.53 3.37
CA PRO A 119 19.55 -9.30 2.56
C PRO A 119 18.30 -9.91 3.21
N THR A 120 17.14 -9.24 3.05
CA THR A 120 15.88 -9.67 3.68
C THR A 120 15.51 -11.11 3.35
N ALA A 121 15.77 -11.58 2.12
CA ALA A 121 15.56 -12.97 1.71
C ALA A 121 16.48 -13.97 2.45
N VAL A 122 17.75 -13.60 2.69
CA VAL A 122 18.68 -14.41 3.49
C VAL A 122 18.25 -14.46 4.96
N ARG A 123 17.77 -13.33 5.51
CA ARG A 123 17.20 -13.30 6.87
C ARG A 123 15.95 -14.17 6.98
N ALA A 124 15.08 -14.13 5.98
CA ALA A 124 13.93 -15.02 5.88
C ALA A 124 14.35 -16.49 5.88
N LEU A 125 15.32 -16.84 5.02
CA LEU A 125 15.87 -18.19 4.96
C LEU A 125 16.51 -18.62 6.29
N ILE A 126 17.27 -17.75 6.97
CA ILE A 126 17.83 -18.03 8.30
C ILE A 126 16.70 -18.36 9.28
N VAL A 127 15.64 -17.55 9.33
CA VAL A 127 14.49 -17.83 10.21
C VAL A 127 13.85 -19.17 9.86
N MET A 128 13.67 -19.49 8.57
CA MET A 128 13.08 -20.76 8.13
C MET A 128 13.96 -21.96 8.51
N LEU A 129 15.28 -21.91 8.22
CA LEU A 129 16.26 -22.96 8.55
C LEU A 129 16.40 -23.15 10.06
N LEU A 130 16.40 -22.05 10.82
CA LEU A 130 16.47 -22.10 12.27
C LEU A 130 15.16 -22.59 12.86
N SER A 131 14.00 -22.35 12.24
CA SER A 131 12.71 -22.64 12.86
C SER A 131 12.49 -24.12 13.16
N ASN A 132 13.12 -25.06 12.42
CA ASN A 132 13.27 -26.50 12.69
C ASN A 132 12.22 -27.08 13.68
N GLY A 133 10.95 -27.01 13.32
CA GLY A 133 9.95 -27.90 13.88
C GLY A 133 10.06 -29.21 13.11
N LYS A 134 10.18 -30.34 13.80
CA LYS A 134 9.80 -31.63 13.23
C LYS A 134 8.35 -31.46 12.73
N GLU A 135 8.15 -31.33 11.43
CA GLU A 135 6.83 -31.45 10.82
C GLU A 135 6.36 -32.87 11.15
N GLY A 136 5.42 -33.00 12.09
CA GLY A 136 4.78 -34.28 12.31
C GLY A 136 3.82 -34.52 11.16
N ASP A 137 4.13 -35.48 10.28
CA ASP A 137 3.23 -36.26 9.40
C ASP A 137 1.98 -35.57 8.80
N GLY A 138 2.03 -34.25 8.64
CA GLY A 138 0.87 -33.42 8.35
C GLY A 138 0.97 -32.84 6.96
N ASP A 139 0.22 -33.45 6.04
CA ASP A 139 -0.18 -32.98 4.70
C ASP A 139 0.87 -32.12 3.97
N GLU A 140 1.70 -32.77 3.13
CA GLU A 140 2.73 -32.13 2.29
C GLU A 140 2.19 -30.96 1.42
N GLU A 141 0.86 -30.88 1.22
CA GLU A 141 0.19 -29.76 0.54
C GLU A 141 -0.01 -28.51 1.43
N ARG A 142 0.21 -28.57 2.74
CA ARG A 142 -0.05 -27.49 3.70
C ARG A 142 1.25 -26.81 4.15
N GLY A 143 1.33 -25.51 3.95
CA GLY A 143 2.50 -24.70 4.32
C GLY A 143 3.31 -24.28 3.10
N TRP A 144 4.58 -23.93 3.30
CA TRP A 144 5.42 -23.37 2.24
C TRP A 144 5.94 -24.40 1.22
N LYS A 145 5.87 -25.71 1.54
CA LYS A 145 6.30 -26.79 0.62
C LYS A 145 5.34 -26.95 -0.56
N GLY A 146 4.05 -26.79 -0.31
CA GLY A 146 2.96 -26.89 -1.30
C GLY A 146 2.68 -25.60 -2.07
N LEU A 147 3.61 -24.64 -2.07
CA LEU A 147 3.55 -23.44 -2.91
C LEU A 147 4.40 -23.62 -4.16
N GLU A 148 4.01 -22.93 -5.23
CA GLU A 148 4.77 -22.90 -6.48
C GLU A 148 6.10 -22.18 -6.27
N SER A 149 7.16 -22.79 -6.76
CA SER A 149 8.54 -22.33 -6.60
C SER A 149 9.12 -21.73 -7.89
N HIS A 150 8.61 -22.12 -9.07
CA HIS A 150 9.18 -21.77 -10.36
C HIS A 150 10.70 -22.00 -10.46
N VAL A 151 11.20 -23.06 -9.81
CA VAL A 151 12.63 -23.40 -9.82
C VAL A 151 13.14 -23.63 -11.25
N GLY A 152 12.33 -24.24 -12.11
CA GLY A 152 12.69 -24.50 -13.50
C GLY A 152 12.94 -23.21 -14.28
N GLU A 153 12.03 -22.25 -14.17
CA GLU A 153 12.08 -20.96 -14.85
C GLU A 153 13.15 -20.04 -14.26
N LEU A 154 13.30 -20.01 -12.93
CA LEU A 154 14.36 -19.26 -12.25
C LEU A 154 15.75 -19.79 -12.60
N LYS A 155 15.91 -21.09 -12.78
CA LYS A 155 17.18 -21.69 -13.25
C LYS A 155 17.55 -21.27 -14.67
N GLY A 156 16.57 -20.91 -15.50
CA GLY A 156 16.79 -20.34 -16.83
C GLY A 156 17.29 -18.89 -16.81
N ASP A 157 17.03 -18.13 -15.74
CA ASP A 157 17.54 -16.77 -15.52
C ASP A 157 18.88 -16.84 -14.76
N VAL A 158 19.98 -16.97 -15.52
CA VAL A 158 21.34 -17.20 -14.99
C VAL A 158 21.69 -16.24 -13.84
N LYS A 159 21.41 -14.94 -14.00
CA LYS A 159 21.77 -13.93 -13.01
C LYS A 159 20.98 -14.12 -11.70
N LYS A 160 19.66 -14.32 -11.79
CA LYS A 160 18.83 -14.56 -10.59
C LYS A 160 19.19 -15.89 -9.95
N TRP A 161 19.48 -16.91 -10.75
CA TRP A 161 19.85 -18.22 -10.25
C TRP A 161 21.15 -18.19 -9.44
N GLU A 162 22.18 -17.51 -9.94
CA GLU A 162 23.44 -17.31 -9.22
C GLU A 162 23.23 -16.56 -7.90
N GLU A 163 22.36 -15.53 -7.89
CA GLU A 163 22.00 -14.81 -6.68
C GLU A 163 21.30 -15.71 -5.66
N ILE A 164 20.29 -16.47 -6.09
CA ILE A 164 19.56 -17.43 -5.23
C ILE A 164 20.53 -18.48 -4.67
N PHE A 165 21.41 -19.03 -5.50
CA PHE A 165 22.39 -20.03 -5.08
C PHE A 165 23.35 -19.47 -4.03
N LEU A 166 23.87 -18.25 -4.24
CA LEU A 166 24.74 -17.59 -3.28
C LEU A 166 24.02 -17.32 -1.95
N GLN A 167 22.78 -16.83 -2.00
CA GLN A 167 21.95 -16.60 -0.82
C GLN A 167 21.64 -17.90 -0.06
N ALA A 168 21.37 -19.00 -0.78
CA ALA A 168 21.12 -20.31 -0.20
C ALA A 168 22.35 -20.82 0.55
N ARG A 169 23.53 -20.77 -0.09
CA ARG A 169 24.81 -21.14 0.55
C ARG A 169 25.07 -20.31 1.79
N ALA A 170 24.87 -18.99 1.71
CA ALA A 170 25.03 -18.11 2.86
C ALA A 170 24.10 -18.50 4.02
N GLY A 171 22.80 -18.73 3.75
CA GLY A 171 21.84 -19.16 4.76
C GLY A 171 22.22 -20.48 5.44
N VAL A 172 22.60 -21.48 4.65
CA VAL A 172 23.02 -22.81 5.15
C VAL A 172 24.29 -22.72 6.00
N GLU A 173 25.31 -22.00 5.53
CA GLU A 173 26.57 -21.82 6.24
C GLU A 173 26.39 -21.04 7.54
N PHE A 174 25.64 -19.94 7.51
CA PHE A 174 25.40 -19.11 8.71
C PHE A 174 24.68 -19.88 9.80
N THR A 175 23.70 -20.71 9.42
CA THR A 175 22.89 -21.51 10.36
C THR A 175 23.55 -22.84 10.73
N LYS A 176 24.63 -23.24 10.05
CA LYS A 176 25.24 -24.57 10.15
C LYS A 176 24.22 -25.69 9.95
N ALA A 177 23.31 -25.48 9.00
CA ALA A 177 22.17 -26.37 8.76
C ALA A 177 22.57 -27.70 8.09
N GLY A 178 23.80 -27.81 7.58
CA GLY A 178 24.29 -28.98 6.86
C GLY A 178 24.18 -28.82 5.34
N ALA A 179 25.18 -29.32 4.61
CA ALA A 179 25.26 -29.18 3.15
C ALA A 179 24.09 -29.88 2.42
N GLU A 180 23.52 -30.91 3.04
CA GLU A 180 22.35 -31.65 2.56
C GLU A 180 21.09 -30.78 2.43
N ARG A 181 21.03 -29.63 3.13
CA ARG A 181 19.87 -28.72 3.09
C ARG A 181 19.98 -27.65 1.99
N ILE A 182 21.02 -27.68 1.15
CA ILE A 182 21.22 -26.65 0.13
C ILE A 182 20.10 -26.63 -0.90
N GLU A 183 19.61 -27.79 -1.36
CA GLU A 183 18.51 -27.87 -2.33
C GLU A 183 17.20 -27.35 -1.75
N GLU A 184 16.94 -27.69 -0.48
CA GLU A 184 15.80 -27.15 0.28
C GLU A 184 15.89 -25.62 0.40
N ALA A 185 17.06 -25.09 0.75
CA ALA A 185 17.28 -23.65 0.88
C ALA A 185 17.09 -22.90 -0.45
N ILE A 186 17.58 -23.46 -1.56
CA ILE A 186 17.36 -22.94 -2.91
C ILE A 186 15.85 -22.90 -3.21
N ARG A 187 15.15 -24.01 -2.99
CA ARG A 187 13.70 -24.08 -3.22
C ARG A 187 12.94 -23.04 -2.38
N TRP A 188 13.28 -22.87 -1.12
CA TRP A 188 12.63 -21.90 -0.23
C TRP A 188 12.86 -20.45 -0.66
N LEU A 189 14.07 -20.10 -1.13
CA LEU A 189 14.31 -18.79 -1.71
C LEU A 189 13.50 -18.56 -2.99
N CYS A 190 13.35 -19.59 -3.82
CA CYS A 190 12.50 -19.53 -5.00
C CYS A 190 11.03 -19.28 -4.60
N VAL A 191 10.51 -20.03 -3.61
CA VAL A 191 9.16 -19.82 -3.05
C VAL A 191 9.00 -18.41 -2.48
N LEU A 192 9.95 -17.91 -1.68
CA LEU A 192 9.91 -16.55 -1.16
C LEU A 192 9.88 -15.50 -2.27
N SER A 193 10.57 -15.73 -3.39
CA SER A 193 10.65 -14.77 -4.49
C SER A 193 9.30 -14.54 -5.21
N THR A 194 8.44 -15.56 -5.22
CA THR A 194 7.15 -15.58 -5.93
C THR A 194 5.92 -15.55 -5.01
N ASN A 195 6.05 -15.84 -3.71
CA ASN A 195 4.92 -15.97 -2.79
C ASN A 195 4.96 -15.02 -1.58
N ALA A 196 6.06 -14.28 -1.39
CA ALA A 196 6.16 -13.32 -0.29
C ALA A 196 5.51 -11.97 -0.63
N PHE A 197 4.89 -11.37 0.38
CA PHE A 197 4.25 -10.07 0.33
C PHE A 197 5.19 -8.99 0.85
N ARG A 198 5.08 -7.78 0.29
CA ARG A 198 5.73 -6.60 0.86
C ARG A 198 4.86 -6.09 2.01
N ILE A 199 5.43 -5.94 3.20
CA ILE A 199 4.78 -5.24 4.30
C ILE A 199 4.78 -3.75 3.97
N THR A 200 3.64 -3.10 4.12
CA THR A 200 3.52 -1.65 3.98
C THR A 200 2.98 -1.03 5.28
N LEU A 201 3.41 0.19 5.59
CA LEU A 201 2.75 1.05 6.57
C LEU A 201 1.43 1.59 6.00
N PRO A 202 0.57 2.24 6.82
CA PRO A 202 -0.70 2.80 6.33
C PRO A 202 -0.55 3.75 5.14
N ASP A 203 0.54 4.52 5.06
CA ASP A 203 0.86 5.40 3.94
C ASP A 203 1.31 4.67 2.65
N ASN A 204 1.29 3.33 2.65
CA ASN A 204 1.83 2.42 1.65
C ASN A 204 3.37 2.37 1.56
N THR A 205 4.09 2.98 2.51
CA THR A 205 5.56 2.89 2.55
C THR A 205 5.98 1.43 2.77
N PRO A 206 6.78 0.83 1.87
CA PRO A 206 7.27 -0.53 2.05
C PRO A 206 8.29 -0.58 3.18
N VAL A 207 8.14 -1.53 4.10
CA VAL A 207 9.02 -1.64 5.28
C VAL A 207 9.53 -3.04 5.56
N GLY A 208 9.11 -4.05 4.79
CA GLY A 208 9.53 -5.41 5.06
C GLY A 208 8.89 -6.49 4.21
N LEU A 209 9.08 -7.73 4.66
CA LEU A 209 8.64 -8.96 4.04
C LEU A 209 7.67 -9.69 4.95
N CYS A 210 6.51 -10.06 4.42
CA CYS A 210 5.53 -10.96 5.03
C CYS A 210 5.45 -12.23 4.20
N PHE A 211 5.35 -13.38 4.86
CA PHE A 211 5.09 -14.63 4.18
C PHE A 211 3.98 -15.39 4.90
N SER A 212 2.95 -15.76 4.13
CA SER A 212 1.81 -16.56 4.58
C SER A 212 1.41 -17.49 3.44
N PRO A 213 1.61 -18.81 3.57
CA PRO A 213 1.18 -19.77 2.56
C PRO A 213 -0.33 -19.76 2.28
N THR A 214 -1.15 -19.37 3.26
CA THR A 214 -2.59 -19.22 3.03
C THR A 214 -2.88 -18.06 2.08
N LEU A 215 -2.31 -16.88 2.34
CA LEU A 215 -2.53 -15.70 1.49
C LEU A 215 -1.92 -15.87 0.10
N ALA A 216 -0.77 -16.53 -0.01
CA ALA A 216 -0.07 -16.77 -1.28
C ALA A 216 -0.85 -17.60 -2.30
N ARG A 217 -1.99 -18.19 -1.91
CA ARG A 217 -2.88 -18.93 -2.81
C ARG A 217 -3.89 -18.05 -3.56
N ALA A 218 -4.06 -16.79 -3.19
CA ALA A 218 -4.93 -15.88 -3.94
C ALA A 218 -4.25 -15.53 -5.26
N ASN A 219 -4.88 -15.87 -6.39
CA ASN A 219 -4.30 -15.68 -7.72
C ASN A 219 -4.30 -14.21 -8.17
N GLN A 220 -3.63 -13.94 -9.28
CA GLN A 220 -3.52 -12.61 -9.89
C GLN A 220 -4.73 -12.23 -10.73
N SER A 221 -5.19 -10.98 -10.58
CA SER A 221 -5.96 -10.26 -11.60
C SER A 221 -5.55 -8.77 -11.64
N CYS A 222 -5.53 -8.17 -12.84
CA CYS A 222 -5.36 -6.71 -12.97
C CYS A 222 -6.66 -5.92 -12.71
N THR A 223 -7.72 -6.64 -12.35
CA THR A 223 -9.03 -6.17 -11.90
C THR A 223 -9.40 -7.02 -10.67
N PRO A 224 -8.63 -6.89 -9.57
CA PRO A 224 -8.75 -7.75 -8.41
C PRO A 224 -10.09 -7.52 -7.69
N ASN A 225 -10.58 -8.55 -7.00
CA ASN A 225 -11.78 -8.46 -6.17
C ASN A 225 -11.45 -8.42 -4.67
N ALA A 226 -10.18 -8.55 -4.29
CA ALA A 226 -9.71 -8.41 -2.93
C ALA A 226 -8.37 -7.64 -2.84
N PHE A 227 -8.09 -7.08 -1.67
CA PHE A 227 -6.85 -6.36 -1.39
C PHE A 227 -6.26 -6.76 -0.03
N ILE A 228 -4.93 -6.70 0.07
CA ILE A 228 -4.19 -7.03 1.30
C ILE A 228 -3.85 -5.75 2.06
N VAL A 229 -4.22 -5.70 3.33
CA VAL A 229 -3.88 -4.59 4.22
C VAL A 229 -3.06 -5.09 5.40
N PHE A 230 -2.03 -4.32 5.73
CA PHE A 230 -1.20 -4.52 6.90
C PHE A 230 -1.59 -3.50 7.97
N ASP A 231 -1.86 -4.00 9.17
CA ASP A 231 -2.07 -3.18 10.36
C ASP A 231 -1.19 -3.73 11.49
N SER A 232 -0.06 -3.06 11.74
CA SER A 232 0.98 -3.57 12.63
C SER A 232 1.43 -4.97 12.21
N ARG A 233 1.25 -5.99 13.06
CA ARG A 233 1.58 -7.40 12.77
C ARG A 233 0.45 -8.15 12.07
N THR A 234 -0.74 -7.57 12.05
CA THR A 234 -1.91 -8.19 11.44
C THR A 234 -1.87 -7.96 9.94
N VAL A 235 -2.17 -9.02 9.19
CA VAL A 235 -2.45 -8.91 7.75
C VAL A 235 -3.87 -9.40 7.51
N SER A 236 -4.59 -8.65 6.69
CA SER A 236 -5.99 -8.91 6.37
C SER A 236 -6.17 -8.90 4.85
N LEU A 237 -7.00 -9.81 4.34
CA LEU A 237 -7.51 -9.80 2.97
C LEU A 237 -8.96 -9.33 3.02
N GLN A 238 -9.29 -8.26 2.30
CA GLN A 238 -10.62 -7.63 2.33
C GLN A 238 -11.20 -7.56 0.92
N ALA A 239 -12.52 -7.70 0.80
CA ALA A 239 -13.24 -7.61 -0.47
C ALA A 239 -13.27 -6.17 -0.99
N LEU A 240 -12.93 -5.97 -2.26
CA LEU A 240 -13.04 -4.68 -2.96
C LEU A 240 -14.39 -4.50 -3.62
N ARG A 241 -15.02 -5.59 -4.07
CA ARG A 241 -16.32 -5.62 -4.76
C ARG A 241 -17.14 -6.80 -4.24
N PRO A 242 -18.43 -6.94 -4.63
CA PRO A 242 -19.18 -8.14 -4.29
C PRO A 242 -18.49 -9.39 -4.85
N ILE A 243 -18.40 -10.44 -4.04
CA ILE A 243 -17.82 -11.74 -4.41
C ILE A 243 -18.89 -12.80 -4.15
N LYS A 244 -19.24 -13.58 -5.17
CA LYS A 244 -20.24 -14.65 -5.03
C LYS A 244 -19.63 -15.83 -4.29
N LYS A 245 -20.49 -16.67 -3.70
CA LYS A 245 -20.07 -17.99 -3.22
C LYS A 245 -19.39 -18.76 -4.38
N ASP A 246 -18.29 -19.43 -4.07
CA ASP A 246 -17.47 -20.21 -5.00
C ASP A 246 -16.80 -19.38 -6.11
N GLU A 247 -16.91 -18.05 -6.10
CA GLU A 247 -16.13 -17.17 -6.95
C GLU A 247 -14.67 -17.11 -6.48
N GLU A 248 -13.74 -17.21 -7.42
CA GLU A 248 -12.31 -17.11 -7.14
C GLU A 248 -11.93 -15.72 -6.63
N ILE A 249 -11.05 -15.71 -5.63
CA ILE A 249 -10.52 -14.52 -4.99
C ILE A 249 -9.19 -14.16 -5.64
N PHE A 250 -9.14 -12.96 -6.21
CA PHE A 250 -7.98 -12.42 -6.88
C PHE A 250 -7.45 -11.17 -6.18
N ILE A 251 -6.13 -11.13 -6.01
CA ILE A 251 -5.37 -9.94 -5.61
C ILE A 251 -4.56 -9.42 -6.80
N SER A 252 -3.89 -8.27 -6.64
CA SER A 252 -2.88 -7.81 -7.58
C SER A 252 -1.47 -7.96 -7.00
N TYR A 253 -0.60 -8.65 -7.73
CA TYR A 253 0.81 -8.94 -7.48
C TYR A 253 1.73 -7.82 -7.95
N ILE A 254 1.18 -6.92 -8.76
CA ILE A 254 1.83 -5.78 -9.41
C ILE A 254 0.95 -4.54 -9.26
N ASP A 255 1.44 -3.39 -9.70
CA ASP A 255 0.59 -2.20 -9.86
C ASP A 255 -0.38 -2.42 -11.03
N PRO A 256 -1.70 -2.52 -10.78
CA PRO A 256 -2.68 -2.74 -11.84
C PRO A 256 -2.91 -1.47 -12.69
N THR A 257 -2.44 -0.30 -12.26
CA THR A 257 -2.64 0.98 -12.95
C THR A 257 -1.71 1.19 -14.15
N GLU A 258 -0.65 0.38 -14.26
CA GLU A 258 0.27 0.39 -15.41
C GLU A 258 -0.40 -0.09 -16.71
N ASP A 259 0.21 0.28 -17.84
CA ASP A 259 -0.20 -0.18 -19.17
C ASP A 259 -0.06 -1.70 -19.31
N VAL A 260 -0.90 -2.31 -20.17
CA VAL A 260 -0.97 -3.77 -20.33
C VAL A 260 0.40 -4.39 -20.63
N SER A 261 1.23 -3.73 -21.43
CA SER A 261 2.55 -4.24 -21.82
C SER A 261 3.50 -4.34 -20.62
N LEU A 262 3.51 -3.33 -19.75
CA LEU A 262 4.28 -3.32 -18.50
C LEU A 262 3.74 -4.34 -17.52
N ARG A 263 2.40 -4.41 -17.34
CA ARG A 263 1.77 -5.42 -16.48
C ARG A 263 2.16 -6.84 -16.90
N GLN A 264 2.01 -7.16 -18.18
CA GLN A 264 2.37 -8.47 -18.72
C GLN A 264 3.87 -8.75 -18.61
N SER A 265 4.72 -7.75 -18.87
CA SER A 265 6.17 -7.88 -18.75
C SER A 265 6.58 -8.19 -17.31
N ARG A 266 6.06 -7.45 -16.32
CA ARG A 266 6.34 -7.68 -14.89
C ARG A 266 5.85 -9.04 -14.42
N LEU A 267 4.63 -9.43 -14.81
CA LEU A 267 4.08 -10.74 -14.45
C LEU A 267 4.90 -11.89 -15.05
N LYS A 268 5.27 -11.79 -16.33
CA LYS A 268 6.12 -12.77 -17.00
C LYS A 268 7.53 -12.84 -16.39
N GLN A 269 8.13 -11.70 -16.07
CA GLN A 269 9.50 -11.64 -15.54
C GLN A 269 9.62 -12.14 -14.10
N ARG A 270 8.60 -11.93 -13.28
CA ARG A 270 8.63 -12.26 -11.84
C ARG A 270 7.86 -13.53 -11.48
N TYR A 271 6.75 -13.79 -12.15
CA TYR A 271 5.83 -14.88 -11.83
C TYR A 271 5.62 -15.85 -13.00
N PHE A 272 6.31 -15.66 -14.12
CA PHE A 272 6.41 -16.64 -15.21
C PHE A 272 5.10 -17.00 -15.94
N PHE A 273 4.06 -16.16 -15.82
CA PHE A 273 2.81 -16.34 -16.56
C PHE A 273 2.37 -15.07 -17.31
N THR A 274 1.47 -15.25 -18.27
CA THR A 274 0.77 -14.18 -18.99
C THR A 274 -0.64 -14.06 -18.43
N CYS A 275 -1.01 -12.88 -17.95
CA CYS A 275 -2.33 -12.64 -17.36
C CYS A 275 -3.44 -12.66 -18.42
N LYS A 276 -4.55 -13.34 -18.13
CA LYS A 276 -5.74 -13.47 -18.99
C LYS A 276 -7.00 -12.87 -18.36
N CYS A 277 -6.85 -11.97 -17.39
CA CYS A 277 -8.01 -11.26 -16.86
C CYS A 277 -8.63 -10.34 -17.92
N THR A 278 -9.91 -10.02 -17.77
CA THR A 278 -10.69 -9.16 -18.67
C THR A 278 -9.97 -7.86 -19.03
N ARG A 279 -9.35 -7.19 -18.04
CA ARG A 279 -8.62 -5.95 -18.25
C ARG A 279 -7.41 -6.10 -19.18
N CYS A 280 -6.75 -7.26 -19.16
CA CYS A 280 -5.61 -7.56 -20.02
C CYS A 280 -6.03 -8.02 -21.41
N GLU A 281 -7.06 -8.86 -21.52
CA GLU A 281 -7.55 -9.37 -22.80
C GLU A 281 -8.19 -8.28 -23.65
N ASN A 282 -8.95 -7.39 -23.01
CA ASN A 282 -9.59 -6.26 -23.67
C ASN A 282 -8.69 -5.03 -23.80
N ASN A 283 -7.47 -5.07 -23.24
CA ASN A 283 -6.56 -3.92 -23.16
C ASN A 283 -7.24 -2.65 -22.59
N GLU A 284 -8.02 -2.81 -21.52
CA GLU A 284 -8.81 -1.72 -20.95
C GLU A 284 -7.92 -0.61 -20.38
N ASN A 285 -8.16 0.61 -20.84
CA ASN A 285 -7.61 1.81 -20.23
C ASN A 285 -8.33 2.13 -18.89
N PRO A 286 -7.82 3.07 -18.07
CA PRO A 286 -8.42 3.40 -16.78
C PRO A 286 -9.91 3.78 -16.84
N TYR A 287 -10.36 4.49 -17.87
CA TYR A 287 -11.75 4.93 -18.00
C TYR A 287 -12.68 3.79 -18.39
N GLU A 288 -12.24 2.91 -19.30
CA GLU A 288 -12.96 1.67 -19.64
C GLU A 288 -13.11 0.76 -18.44
N HIS A 289 -12.02 0.56 -17.71
CA HIS A 289 -12.03 -0.23 -16.49
C HIS A 289 -12.98 0.35 -15.44
N PHE A 290 -12.96 1.68 -15.25
CA PHE A 290 -13.88 2.38 -14.36
C PHE A 290 -15.34 2.14 -14.75
N ILE A 291 -15.71 2.38 -16.01
CA ILE A 291 -17.09 2.19 -16.51
C ILE A 291 -17.55 0.75 -16.30
N ARG A 292 -16.69 -0.24 -16.60
CA ARG A 292 -17.03 -1.66 -16.37
C ARG A 292 -17.27 -1.94 -14.88
N CYS A 293 -16.40 -1.44 -14.00
CA CYS A 293 -16.59 -1.61 -12.56
C CYS A 293 -17.91 -1.00 -12.08
N GLN A 294 -18.30 0.19 -12.57
CA GLN A 294 -19.57 0.81 -12.19
C GLN A 294 -20.79 -0.08 -12.50
N LYS A 295 -20.81 -0.73 -13.68
CA LYS A 295 -21.87 -1.66 -14.07
C LYS A 295 -21.96 -2.91 -13.18
N GLU A 296 -20.83 -3.33 -12.59
CA GLU A 296 -20.81 -4.45 -11.64
C GLU A 296 -21.48 -4.08 -10.30
N TYR A 297 -21.54 -2.79 -9.94
CA TYR A 297 -22.14 -2.29 -8.69
C TYR A 297 -23.63 -1.94 -8.79
N GLU A 298 -24.11 -1.50 -9.96
CA GLU A 298 -25.53 -1.15 -10.19
C GLU A 298 -26.50 -2.29 -9.83
N ASN A 299 -26.00 -3.53 -9.71
CA ASN A 299 -26.78 -4.71 -9.38
C ASN A 299 -26.81 -5.09 -7.88
N GLY A 300 -26.34 -4.26 -6.93
CA GLY A 300 -26.38 -4.74 -5.54
C GLY A 300 -26.03 -3.89 -4.31
N GLU A 301 -25.60 -2.61 -4.35
CA GLU A 301 -25.41 -1.82 -3.10
C GLU A 301 -25.06 -0.33 -3.37
N GLU A 302 -25.41 0.57 -2.43
CA GLU A 302 -25.10 2.01 -2.48
C GLU A 302 -23.58 2.28 -2.38
N ILE A 303 -23.01 2.89 -3.42
CA ILE A 303 -21.58 3.24 -3.47
C ILE A 303 -21.35 4.51 -2.66
N GLY A 304 -20.98 4.34 -1.39
CA GLY A 304 -20.31 5.38 -0.60
C GLY A 304 -20.96 6.75 -0.73
N GLU A 305 -22.26 6.84 -0.47
CA GLU A 305 -23.10 8.03 -0.72
C GLU A 305 -22.46 9.34 -0.24
N ARG A 306 -21.77 9.31 0.92
CA ARG A 306 -21.07 10.50 1.43
C ARG A 306 -20.00 11.04 0.46
N MET A 307 -19.40 10.19 -0.38
CA MET A 307 -18.39 10.57 -1.38
C MET A 307 -18.96 11.40 -2.54
N GLU A 308 -20.29 11.38 -2.77
CA GLU A 308 -20.97 12.22 -3.75
C GLU A 308 -20.69 13.71 -3.50
N VAL A 309 -20.44 14.11 -2.24
CA VAL A 309 -20.12 15.49 -1.85
C VAL A 309 -18.86 16.01 -2.51
N LEU A 310 -17.89 15.14 -2.81
CA LEU A 310 -16.65 15.53 -3.47
C LEU A 310 -16.85 15.63 -4.97
N ARG A 311 -17.55 14.64 -5.54
CA ARG A 311 -17.85 14.59 -6.97
C ARG A 311 -18.98 13.59 -7.24
N PRO A 312 -20.10 14.02 -7.85
CA PRO A 312 -21.21 13.12 -8.09
C PRO A 312 -20.86 11.95 -9.02
N GLN A 313 -21.34 10.74 -8.73
CA GLN A 313 -21.03 9.53 -9.52
C GLN A 313 -21.42 9.68 -11.00
N GLN A 314 -22.57 10.31 -11.28
CA GLN A 314 -22.99 10.58 -12.66
C GLN A 314 -22.00 11.48 -13.43
N GLU A 315 -21.35 12.42 -12.75
CA GLU A 315 -20.34 13.27 -13.37
C GLU A 315 -19.04 12.51 -13.65
N LEU A 316 -18.68 11.58 -12.77
CA LEU A 316 -17.55 10.66 -12.97
C LEU A 316 -17.78 9.78 -14.19
N ILE A 317 -18.96 9.16 -14.31
CA ILE A 317 -19.34 8.33 -15.46
C ILE A 317 -19.26 9.13 -16.77
N LYS A 318 -19.90 10.31 -16.84
CA LYS A 318 -19.85 11.19 -18.01
C LYS A 318 -18.42 11.60 -18.36
N THR A 319 -17.58 11.81 -17.36
CA THR A 319 -16.16 12.13 -17.58
C THR A 319 -15.43 10.94 -18.19
N ALA A 320 -15.60 9.74 -17.65
CA ALA A 320 -14.99 8.53 -18.18
C ALA A 320 -15.44 8.23 -19.61
N GLU A 321 -16.74 8.35 -19.91
CA GLU A 321 -17.29 8.15 -21.26
C GLU A 321 -16.70 9.14 -22.26
N ARG A 322 -16.60 10.42 -21.88
CA ARG A 322 -15.96 11.45 -22.73
C ARG A 322 -14.49 11.13 -22.98
N CYS A 323 -13.73 10.78 -21.94
CA CYS A 323 -12.31 10.44 -22.07
C CYS A 323 -12.12 9.19 -22.94
N GLN A 324 -12.96 8.17 -22.77
CA GLN A 324 -12.98 6.99 -23.62
C GLN A 324 -13.27 7.35 -25.08
N ALA A 325 -14.28 8.19 -25.33
CA ALA A 325 -14.61 8.64 -26.69
C ALA A 325 -13.43 9.39 -27.34
N SER A 326 -12.72 10.24 -26.59
CA SER A 326 -11.52 10.93 -27.07
C SER A 326 -10.39 9.95 -27.44
N LEU A 327 -10.19 8.89 -26.64
CA LEU A 327 -9.19 7.86 -26.91
C LEU A 327 -9.54 7.00 -28.13
N ILE A 328 -10.83 6.67 -28.32
CA ILE A 328 -11.30 5.94 -29.50
C ILE A 328 -11.14 6.78 -30.76
N GLN A 329 -11.50 8.07 -30.70
CA GLN A 329 -11.38 8.98 -31.83
C GLN A 329 -9.91 9.25 -32.20
N ASN A 330 -9.01 9.30 -31.21
CA ASN A 330 -7.60 9.54 -31.44
C ASN A 330 -6.71 8.66 -30.55
N PRO A 331 -6.43 7.41 -30.98
CA PRO A 331 -5.55 6.50 -30.24
C PRO A 331 -4.11 7.01 -30.11
N ALA A 332 -3.68 7.97 -30.93
CA ALA A 332 -2.35 8.57 -30.85
C ALA A 332 -2.18 9.49 -29.63
N LEU A 333 -3.26 9.84 -28.92
CA LEU A 333 -3.20 10.63 -27.67
C LEU A 333 -2.38 9.94 -26.57
N THR A 334 -2.30 8.60 -26.60
CA THR A 334 -1.47 7.79 -25.69
C THR A 334 -0.17 7.32 -26.35
N SER A 335 0.20 7.89 -27.51
CA SER A 335 1.40 7.48 -28.24
C SER A 335 2.70 7.75 -27.45
N THR A 336 3.70 6.93 -27.75
CA THR A 336 4.93 6.72 -26.98
C THR A 336 5.84 7.92 -26.87
N THR A 337 5.83 8.89 -27.79
CA THR A 337 6.88 9.93 -27.81
C THR A 337 6.77 10.88 -26.62
N THR A 338 5.56 11.37 -26.33
CA THR A 338 5.30 12.34 -25.24
C THR A 338 5.39 11.68 -23.86
N THR A 339 4.84 10.46 -23.73
CA THR A 339 4.88 9.67 -22.49
C THR A 339 6.29 9.14 -22.19
N SER A 340 7.10 8.82 -23.22
CA SER A 340 8.49 8.38 -23.05
C SER A 340 9.38 9.43 -22.40
N LYS A 341 9.23 10.72 -22.76
CA LYS A 341 9.98 11.80 -22.10
C LYS A 341 9.62 11.93 -20.62
N ALA A 342 8.33 11.86 -20.28
CA ALA A 342 7.91 11.89 -18.88
C ALA A 342 8.44 10.67 -18.09
N LEU A 343 8.36 9.47 -18.67
CA LEU A 343 8.90 8.24 -18.06
C LEU A 343 10.42 8.31 -17.86
N SER A 344 11.17 8.88 -18.79
CA SER A 344 12.62 9.02 -18.65
C SER A 344 13.00 9.99 -17.54
N LEU A 345 12.30 11.12 -17.44
CA LEU A 345 12.47 12.10 -16.35
C LEU A 345 12.07 11.51 -14.99
N LEU A 346 10.98 10.75 -14.91
CA LEU A 346 10.61 10.01 -13.70
C LEU A 346 11.71 9.04 -13.27
N LYS A 347 12.25 8.26 -14.22
CA LYS A 347 13.35 7.34 -13.94
C LYS A 347 14.60 8.08 -13.44
N GLN A 348 14.95 9.21 -14.06
CA GLN A 348 16.07 10.05 -13.62
C GLN A 348 15.85 10.59 -12.20
N SER A 349 14.63 11.02 -11.87
CA SER A 349 14.28 11.53 -10.52
C SER A 349 14.51 10.49 -9.42
N ARG A 350 14.41 9.19 -9.74
CA ARG A 350 14.62 8.06 -8.83
C ARG A 350 16.07 7.60 -8.73
N GLN A 351 16.88 7.85 -9.77
CA GLN A 351 18.26 7.39 -9.86
C GLN A 351 19.28 8.36 -9.26
N THR A 352 18.90 9.61 -9.03
CA THR A 352 19.78 10.57 -8.34
C THR A 352 19.96 10.14 -6.88
N ALA A 353 21.00 9.36 -6.61
CA ALA A 353 21.57 9.26 -5.27
C ALA A 353 21.80 10.68 -4.77
N HIS A 354 21.09 11.10 -3.71
CA HIS A 354 20.96 12.50 -3.33
C HIS A 354 22.31 13.24 -3.25
N PRO A 355 22.37 14.46 -3.84
CA PRO A 355 22.56 15.61 -2.95
C PRO A 355 21.62 16.80 -3.21
N ASN A 356 20.81 16.83 -4.28
CA ASN A 356 19.97 18.01 -4.55
C ASN A 356 18.48 17.67 -4.73
N ARG A 357 17.71 17.78 -3.64
CA ARG A 357 16.25 17.63 -3.66
C ARG A 357 15.60 18.54 -4.70
N GLN A 358 16.14 19.75 -4.93
CA GLN A 358 15.59 20.73 -5.88
C GLN A 358 15.66 20.20 -7.32
N THR A 359 16.74 19.51 -7.67
CA THR A 359 16.91 18.88 -8.99
C THR A 359 15.88 17.78 -9.21
N ARG A 360 15.55 16.99 -8.18
CA ARG A 360 14.48 15.97 -8.25
C ARG A 360 13.14 16.60 -8.58
N LEU A 361 12.72 17.62 -7.83
CA LEU A 361 11.46 18.32 -8.09
C LEU A 361 11.43 18.97 -9.46
N SER A 362 12.54 19.57 -9.92
CA SER A 362 12.64 20.12 -11.27
C SER A 362 12.37 19.07 -12.35
N HIS A 363 13.01 17.89 -12.27
CA HIS A 363 12.77 16.81 -13.23
C HIS A 363 11.30 16.34 -13.23
N LEU A 364 10.68 16.29 -12.04
CA LEU A 364 9.28 15.89 -11.92
C LEU A 364 8.32 16.93 -12.51
N LEU A 365 8.56 18.22 -12.29
CA LEU A 365 7.79 19.30 -12.90
C LEU A 365 7.95 19.31 -14.43
N ASP A 366 9.15 19.05 -14.93
CA ASP A 366 9.40 18.90 -16.38
C ASP A 366 8.73 17.65 -16.96
N ALA A 367 8.63 16.57 -16.18
CA ALA A 367 7.87 15.38 -16.56
C ALA A 367 6.38 15.73 -16.70
N ALA A 368 5.80 16.43 -15.72
CA ALA A 368 4.40 16.87 -15.76
C ALA A 368 4.13 17.80 -16.96
N LYS A 369 5.01 18.76 -17.24
CA LYS A 369 4.92 19.63 -18.43
C LYS A 369 4.99 18.85 -19.73
N SER A 370 5.81 17.80 -19.77
CA SER A 370 5.93 16.94 -20.94
C SER A 370 4.62 16.18 -21.23
N LEU A 371 3.69 16.06 -20.28
CA LEU A 371 2.39 15.41 -20.46
C LEU A 371 1.30 16.33 -21.05
N PHE A 372 1.69 17.40 -21.75
CA PHE A 372 0.78 18.40 -22.34
C PHE A 372 -0.35 17.79 -23.20
N THR A 373 -0.08 16.74 -23.96
CA THR A 373 -1.10 16.03 -24.76
C THR A 373 -2.20 15.45 -23.87
N LEU A 374 -1.85 14.80 -22.76
CA LEU A 374 -2.83 14.26 -21.82
C LEU A 374 -3.55 15.41 -21.10
N THR A 375 -2.84 16.46 -20.69
CA THR A 375 -3.44 17.64 -20.03
C THR A 375 -4.50 18.30 -20.90
N THR A 376 -4.18 18.59 -22.16
CA THR A 376 -5.08 19.29 -23.10
C THR A 376 -6.34 18.47 -23.39
N ASN A 377 -6.23 17.15 -23.38
CA ASN A 377 -7.35 16.23 -23.61
C ASN A 377 -8.02 15.74 -22.31
N LYS A 378 -7.60 16.27 -21.15
CA LYS A 378 -8.10 15.90 -19.81
C LYS A 378 -8.00 14.40 -19.51
N LEU A 379 -6.96 13.73 -20.03
CA LEU A 379 -6.70 12.31 -19.85
C LEU A 379 -5.82 12.04 -18.60
N PHE A 380 -6.20 12.60 -17.45
CA PHE A 380 -5.37 12.64 -16.25
C PHE A 380 -5.13 11.27 -15.59
N ALA A 381 -6.05 10.31 -15.75
CA ALA A 381 -5.89 8.97 -15.22
C ALA A 381 -4.92 8.09 -16.04
N GLN A 382 -4.50 8.55 -17.23
CA GLN A 382 -3.60 7.78 -18.10
C GLN A 382 -2.15 7.88 -17.61
N GLN A 383 -1.46 6.75 -17.48
CA GLN A 383 -0.04 6.74 -17.11
C GLN A 383 0.82 7.45 -18.18
N PRO A 384 1.93 8.12 -17.78
CA PRO A 384 2.48 8.21 -16.43
C PRO A 384 1.96 9.41 -15.60
N TYR A 385 0.80 9.98 -15.93
CA TYR A 385 0.30 11.21 -15.29
C TYR A 385 0.05 11.05 -13.79
N PRO A 386 -0.69 10.02 -13.31
CA PRO A 386 -0.91 9.83 -11.88
C PRO A 386 0.39 9.56 -11.11
N GLU A 387 1.30 8.76 -11.69
CA GLU A 387 2.61 8.47 -11.09
C GLU A 387 3.47 9.75 -10.97
N THR A 388 3.43 10.62 -11.98
CA THR A 388 4.16 11.89 -11.95
C THR A 388 3.65 12.80 -10.83
N LEU A 389 2.32 12.97 -10.72
CA LEU A 389 1.75 13.79 -9.65
C LEU A 389 2.00 13.18 -8.26
N HIS A 390 2.00 11.86 -8.15
CA HIS A 390 2.31 11.19 -6.89
C HIS A 390 3.73 11.52 -6.40
N GLU A 391 4.72 11.43 -7.28
CA GLU A 391 6.12 11.78 -6.94
C GLU A 391 6.29 13.28 -6.64
N ILE A 392 5.54 14.16 -7.33
CA ILE A 392 5.54 15.60 -7.07
C ILE A 392 4.98 15.90 -5.68
N TYR A 393 3.83 15.32 -5.32
CA TYR A 393 3.21 15.54 -4.01
C TYR A 393 4.15 15.07 -2.88
N LEU A 394 4.75 13.89 -3.00
CA LEU A 394 5.71 13.39 -2.02
C LEU A 394 6.94 14.30 -1.92
N SER A 395 7.44 14.79 -3.05
CA SER A 395 8.55 15.75 -3.04
C SER A 395 8.17 17.03 -2.29
N TYR A 396 6.96 17.57 -2.48
CA TYR A 396 6.49 18.73 -1.73
C TYR A 396 6.39 18.46 -0.21
N ILE A 397 5.95 17.27 0.21
CA ILE A 397 5.98 16.89 1.62
C ILE A 397 7.41 16.86 2.17
N ASP A 398 8.37 16.29 1.42
CA ASP A 398 9.79 16.27 1.80
C ASP A 398 10.41 17.68 1.94
N PHE A 399 9.86 18.65 1.22
CA PHE A 399 10.24 20.07 1.29
C PHE A 399 9.48 20.88 2.34
N GLN A 400 8.51 20.26 3.03
CA GLN A 400 7.57 20.96 3.92
C GLN A 400 6.79 22.07 3.21
N SER A 401 6.50 21.85 1.92
CA SER A 401 5.68 22.73 1.09
C SER A 401 4.25 22.20 1.03
N PHE A 402 3.44 22.51 2.04
CA PHE A 402 2.20 21.77 2.30
C PHE A 402 1.03 22.19 1.41
N THR A 403 0.93 23.46 1.04
CA THR A 403 -0.10 23.99 0.13
C THR A 403 0.07 23.44 -1.29
N PRO A 404 1.28 23.46 -1.90
CA PRO A 404 1.50 22.77 -3.18
C PRO A 404 1.20 21.27 -3.11
N ALA A 405 1.55 20.61 -1.99
CA ALA A 405 1.24 19.20 -1.77
C ALA A 405 -0.27 18.95 -1.75
N LEU A 406 -1.03 19.77 -1.02
CA LEU A 406 -2.49 19.69 -0.93
C LEU A 406 -3.14 19.86 -2.31
N ILE A 407 -2.75 20.89 -3.08
CA ILE A 407 -3.30 21.16 -4.41
C ILE A 407 -3.03 19.98 -5.35
N THR A 408 -1.78 19.49 -5.37
CA THR A 408 -1.37 18.36 -6.20
C THR A 408 -2.14 17.09 -5.83
N LEU A 409 -2.28 16.81 -4.53
CA LEU A 409 -2.94 15.61 -4.03
C LEU A 409 -4.46 15.66 -4.24
N LEU A 410 -5.10 16.82 -4.05
CA LEU A 410 -6.51 17.02 -4.38
C LEU A 410 -6.78 16.79 -5.87
N PHE A 411 -5.94 17.33 -6.74
CA PHE A 411 -6.08 17.12 -8.18
C PHE A 411 -5.96 15.64 -8.53
N LEU A 412 -4.91 14.99 -8.02
CA LEU A 412 -4.65 13.58 -8.23
C LEU A 412 -5.79 12.69 -7.71
N PHE A 413 -6.34 13.00 -6.53
CA PHE A 413 -7.47 12.28 -5.95
C PHE A 413 -8.73 12.41 -6.79
N LEU A 414 -9.11 13.64 -7.16
CA LEU A 414 -10.39 13.94 -7.83
C LEU A 414 -10.40 13.61 -9.34
N ASN A 415 -9.24 13.61 -9.98
CA ASN A 415 -9.13 13.49 -11.44
C ASN A 415 -8.41 12.23 -11.91
N CYS A 416 -7.69 11.52 -11.04
CA CYS A 416 -6.99 10.30 -11.41
C CYS A 416 -7.48 9.10 -10.58
N ASP A 417 -7.40 9.17 -9.25
CA ASP A 417 -7.63 8.02 -8.38
C ASP A 417 -9.02 7.42 -8.49
N VAL A 418 -10.03 8.27 -8.66
CA VAL A 418 -11.41 7.82 -8.89
C VAL A 418 -11.54 6.88 -10.09
N PHE A 419 -10.67 7.01 -11.10
CA PHE A 419 -10.70 6.19 -12.32
C PHE A 419 -9.74 4.99 -12.24
N ILE A 420 -8.55 5.16 -11.64
CA ILE A 420 -7.57 4.06 -11.53
C ILE A 420 -7.87 3.11 -10.35
N TYR A 421 -8.59 3.59 -9.34
CA TYR A 421 -9.10 2.84 -8.17
C TYR A 421 -10.61 3.10 -8.01
N PRO A 422 -11.47 2.44 -8.82
CA PRO A 422 -12.90 2.75 -8.88
C PRO A 422 -13.63 2.64 -7.54
N GLN A 423 -13.17 1.77 -6.64
CA GLN A 423 -13.77 1.54 -5.34
C GLN A 423 -13.44 2.69 -4.37
N PRO A 424 -14.44 3.36 -3.75
CA PRO A 424 -14.18 4.45 -2.80
C PRO A 424 -13.34 4.04 -1.59
N HIS A 425 -13.54 2.81 -1.12
CA HIS A 425 -12.79 2.19 -0.03
C HIS A 425 -11.51 1.49 -0.51
N HIS A 426 -11.02 1.75 -1.72
CA HIS A 426 -9.70 1.24 -2.10
C HIS A 426 -8.63 1.85 -1.15
N PRO A 427 -7.74 1.07 -0.52
CA PRO A 427 -6.85 1.58 0.53
C PRO A 427 -6.01 2.79 0.11
N VAL A 428 -5.50 2.81 -1.12
CA VAL A 428 -4.77 3.99 -1.67
C VAL A 428 -5.63 5.27 -1.62
N ARG A 429 -6.93 5.19 -1.92
CA ARG A 429 -7.83 6.35 -1.87
C ARG A 429 -8.09 6.80 -0.45
N VAL A 430 -8.33 5.86 0.46
CA VAL A 430 -8.57 6.15 1.89
C VAL A 430 -7.37 6.85 2.52
N VAL A 431 -6.17 6.33 2.25
CA VAL A 431 -4.92 6.92 2.74
C VAL A 431 -4.71 8.32 2.19
N ARG A 432 -5.02 8.55 0.90
CA ARG A 432 -4.93 9.89 0.30
C ARG A 432 -5.95 10.86 0.88
N LEU A 433 -7.19 10.42 1.14
CA LEU A 433 -8.18 11.24 1.87
C LEU A 433 -7.67 11.63 3.25
N TYR A 434 -7.10 10.68 3.99
CA TYR A 434 -6.51 10.97 5.30
C TYR A 434 -5.38 11.99 5.18
N THR A 435 -4.46 11.82 4.23
CA THR A 435 -3.38 12.79 3.98
C THR A 435 -3.91 14.17 3.60
N ILE A 436 -4.96 14.26 2.76
CA ILE A 436 -5.63 15.53 2.43
C ILE A 436 -6.18 16.17 3.71
N ALA A 437 -6.88 15.41 4.56
CA ALA A 437 -7.38 15.90 5.84
C ALA A 437 -6.24 16.43 6.74
N LYS A 438 -5.13 15.69 6.86
CA LYS A 438 -3.97 16.15 7.65
C LYS A 438 -3.34 17.44 7.09
N LEU A 439 -3.26 17.58 5.77
CA LEU A 439 -2.79 18.81 5.12
C LEU A 439 -3.74 19.99 5.38
N LEU A 440 -5.05 19.77 5.29
CA LEU A 440 -6.05 20.80 5.63
C LEU A 440 -5.92 21.24 7.10
N LYS A 441 -5.82 20.30 8.05
CA LYS A 441 -5.59 20.60 9.47
C LYS A 441 -4.32 21.42 9.68
N HIS A 442 -3.23 21.06 9.00
CA HIS A 442 -1.96 21.78 9.10
C HIS A 442 -2.08 23.20 8.54
N ILE A 443 -2.59 23.36 7.31
CA ILE A 443 -2.71 24.68 6.67
C ILE A 443 -3.66 25.59 7.45
N ALA A 444 -4.71 25.04 8.05
CA ALA A 444 -5.61 25.78 8.95
C ALA A 444 -4.92 26.37 10.18
N SER A 445 -3.78 25.81 10.59
CA SER A 445 -3.00 26.28 11.75
C SER A 445 -1.97 27.36 11.41
N LEU A 446 -1.72 27.62 10.12
CA LEU A 446 -0.72 28.60 9.69
C LEU A 446 -1.22 30.03 9.90
N THR A 447 -0.30 30.91 10.29
CA THR A 447 -0.50 32.36 10.21
C THR A 447 -0.58 32.82 8.76
N GLN A 448 -1.14 34.01 8.53
CA GLN A 448 -1.22 34.59 7.17
C GLN A 448 0.15 34.70 6.50
N THR A 449 1.20 35.04 7.26
CA THR A 449 2.57 35.14 6.74
C THR A 449 3.13 33.77 6.36
N GLU A 450 2.95 32.75 7.21
CA GLU A 450 3.40 31.38 6.93
C GLU A 450 2.67 30.80 5.72
N LEU A 451 1.37 31.04 5.60
CA LEU A 451 0.57 30.61 4.44
C LEU A 451 1.09 31.25 3.14
N LEU A 452 1.36 32.55 3.15
CA LEU A 452 1.91 33.23 1.97
C LEU A 452 3.31 32.73 1.61
N GLN A 453 4.13 32.42 2.61
CA GLN A 453 5.46 31.82 2.40
C GLN A 453 5.34 30.42 1.78
N ASP A 454 4.44 29.59 2.29
CA ASP A 454 4.20 28.25 1.77
C ASP A 454 3.66 28.29 0.33
N ILE A 455 2.74 29.20 0.01
CA ILE A 455 2.26 29.43 -1.37
C ILE A 455 3.39 29.95 -2.27
N SER A 456 4.28 30.78 -1.76
CA SER A 456 5.41 31.30 -2.54
C SER A 456 6.37 30.20 -3.00
N SER A 457 6.39 29.06 -2.29
CA SER A 457 7.19 27.87 -2.65
C SER A 457 6.69 27.14 -3.90
N ILE A 458 5.47 27.45 -4.39
CA ILE A 458 4.96 26.92 -5.65
C ILE A 458 5.93 27.28 -6.77
N SER A 459 6.57 26.24 -7.32
CA SER A 459 7.45 26.37 -8.49
C SER A 459 6.66 26.07 -9.75
N THR A 460 6.65 27.02 -10.69
CA THR A 460 6.12 26.83 -12.05
C THR A 460 7.16 26.25 -13.02
N GLY A 461 8.33 25.81 -12.51
CA GLY A 461 9.36 25.10 -13.25
C GLY A 461 10.04 25.91 -14.35
N THR A 462 10.04 27.24 -14.28
CA THR A 462 10.94 28.05 -15.11
C THR A 462 12.30 28.07 -14.42
N ASN A 463 13.37 27.76 -15.17
CA ASN A 463 14.74 27.74 -14.67
C ASN A 463 15.03 28.95 -13.76
N SER A 464 15.70 28.66 -12.66
CA SER A 464 15.99 29.50 -11.48
C SER A 464 16.86 30.75 -11.73
N SER A 465 16.68 31.43 -12.87
CA SER A 465 17.43 32.64 -13.23
C SER A 465 16.58 33.73 -13.90
N SER A 466 15.26 33.55 -14.06
CA SER A 466 14.36 34.63 -14.49
C SER A 466 13.42 35.03 -13.36
N PRO A 467 13.19 36.34 -13.11
CA PRO A 467 12.23 36.78 -12.13
C PRO A 467 10.85 36.17 -12.46
N SER A 468 10.11 35.75 -11.42
CA SER A 468 8.74 35.24 -11.55
C SER A 468 7.95 36.15 -12.48
N SER A 469 7.44 35.60 -13.58
CA SER A 469 6.65 36.38 -14.53
C SER A 469 5.46 36.99 -13.81
N ALA A 470 4.96 38.15 -14.29
CA ALA A 470 3.77 38.77 -13.70
C ALA A 470 2.55 37.83 -13.64
N SER A 471 2.50 36.80 -14.51
CA SER A 471 1.52 35.73 -14.47
C SER A 471 1.69 34.76 -13.29
N ASP A 472 2.91 34.43 -12.89
CA ASP A 472 3.22 33.53 -11.76
C ASP A 472 2.81 34.18 -10.43
N LEU A 473 3.09 35.49 -10.28
CA LEU A 473 2.69 36.25 -9.10
C LEU A 473 1.16 36.33 -8.98
N ARG A 474 0.45 36.65 -10.08
CA ARG A 474 -1.01 36.68 -10.10
C ARG A 474 -1.64 35.34 -9.72
N LEU A 475 -1.09 34.23 -10.23
CA LEU A 475 -1.56 32.89 -9.87
C LEU A 475 -1.40 32.62 -8.38
N LYS A 476 -0.26 32.97 -7.78
CA LYS A 476 -0.02 32.81 -6.34
C LYS A 476 -0.96 33.66 -5.50
N GLU A 477 -1.24 34.89 -5.93
CA GLU A 477 -2.22 35.77 -5.28
C GLU A 477 -3.65 35.20 -5.36
N GLU A 478 -4.04 34.64 -6.52
CA GLU A 478 -5.33 33.98 -6.68
C GLU A 478 -5.46 32.74 -5.78
N ILE A 479 -4.42 31.90 -5.71
CA ILE A 479 -4.38 30.74 -4.82
C ILE A 479 -4.53 31.18 -3.35
N ALA A 480 -3.80 32.22 -2.93
CA ALA A 480 -3.90 32.75 -1.57
C ALA A 480 -5.30 33.23 -1.25
N LYS A 481 -5.95 33.97 -2.16
CA LYS A 481 -7.32 34.44 -2.00
C LYS A 481 -8.31 33.28 -1.89
N VAL A 482 -8.16 32.26 -2.72
CA VAL A 482 -9.04 31.07 -2.68
C VAL A 482 -8.88 30.34 -1.35
N ILE A 483 -7.65 30.05 -0.92
CA ILE A 483 -7.39 29.32 0.34
C ILE A 483 -7.89 30.11 1.54
N GLN A 484 -7.67 31.43 1.58
CA GLN A 484 -8.19 32.30 2.65
C GLN A 484 -9.72 32.39 2.67
N GLY A 485 -10.38 32.16 1.53
CA GLY A 485 -11.84 32.11 1.43
C GLY A 485 -12.46 30.76 1.85
N ILE A 486 -11.65 29.73 2.09
CA ILE A 486 -12.12 28.40 2.49
C ILE A 486 -12.06 28.27 4.01
N ASP A 487 -13.13 27.76 4.60
CA ASP A 487 -13.13 27.30 5.99
C ASP A 487 -12.38 25.95 6.08
N LEU A 488 -11.05 26.02 6.24
CA LEU A 488 -10.19 24.84 6.23
C LEU A 488 -10.48 23.86 7.38
N ILE A 489 -11.00 24.35 8.50
CA ILE A 489 -11.40 23.49 9.64
C ILE A 489 -12.66 22.70 9.28
N ASN A 490 -13.66 23.33 8.63
CA ASN A 490 -14.84 22.61 8.14
C ASN A 490 -14.47 21.64 7.01
N ALA A 491 -13.60 22.05 6.09
CA ALA A 491 -13.11 21.18 5.03
C ALA A 491 -12.38 19.96 5.62
N PHE A 492 -11.50 20.16 6.61
CA PHE A 492 -10.85 19.08 7.35
C PHE A 492 -11.88 18.14 7.98
N HIS A 493 -12.88 18.68 8.70
CA HIS A 493 -13.90 17.87 9.37
C HIS A 493 -14.72 17.01 8.38
N VAL A 494 -15.08 17.58 7.22
CA VAL A 494 -15.77 16.83 6.17
C VAL A 494 -14.87 15.70 5.63
N VAL A 495 -13.63 16.01 5.24
CA VAL A 495 -12.73 15.03 4.62
C VAL A 495 -12.34 13.92 5.61
N ILE A 496 -12.17 14.22 6.90
CA ILE A 496 -11.81 13.19 7.90
C ILE A 496 -12.97 12.23 8.17
N ILE A 497 -14.23 12.69 8.14
CA ILE A 497 -15.42 11.81 8.23
C ILE A 497 -15.51 10.89 7.00
N LEU A 498 -15.19 11.40 5.80
CA LEU A 498 -15.12 10.58 4.59
C LEU A 498 -14.02 9.52 4.70
N ALA A 499 -12.83 9.91 5.16
CA ALA A 499 -11.73 8.99 5.40
C ALA A 499 -12.12 7.89 6.40
N TRP A 500 -12.75 8.24 7.52
CA TRP A 500 -13.22 7.28 8.53
C TRP A 500 -14.22 6.26 7.97
N SER A 501 -15.25 6.73 7.27
CA SER A 501 -16.28 5.86 6.69
C SER A 501 -15.68 4.83 5.73
N GLN A 502 -14.73 5.26 4.88
CA GLN A 502 -14.06 4.35 3.95
C GLN A 502 -12.95 3.52 4.60
N ALA A 503 -12.31 4.01 5.68
CA ALA A 503 -11.27 3.30 6.43
C ALA A 503 -11.82 2.03 7.10
N LYS A 504 -13.02 2.10 7.67
CA LYS A 504 -13.69 0.93 8.26
C LYS A 504 -13.84 -0.24 7.28
N ARG A 505 -14.18 0.06 6.02
CA ARG A 505 -14.35 -0.94 4.94
C ARG A 505 -13.03 -1.42 4.35
N SER A 506 -11.96 -0.65 4.47
CA SER A 506 -10.70 -0.89 3.77
C SER A 506 -9.61 -1.45 4.66
N HIS A 507 -9.59 -1.07 5.95
CA HIS A 507 -8.61 -1.49 6.95
C HIS A 507 -9.25 -2.32 8.07
N GLY A 508 -10.57 -2.30 8.18
CA GLY A 508 -11.34 -2.93 9.27
C GLY A 508 -11.59 -1.97 10.43
N GLU A 509 -12.76 -2.09 11.05
CA GLU A 509 -13.22 -1.19 12.13
C GLU A 509 -12.27 -1.15 13.33
N GLU A 510 -11.69 -2.28 13.69
CA GLU A 510 -10.78 -2.40 14.84
C GLU A 510 -9.32 -2.02 14.54
N SER A 511 -9.03 -1.54 13.32
CA SER A 511 -7.65 -1.27 12.92
C SER A 511 -7.05 -0.07 13.63
N THR A 512 -5.73 -0.08 13.84
CA THR A 512 -5.05 1.06 14.47
C THR A 512 -5.16 2.33 13.64
N PHE A 513 -5.26 2.20 12.32
CA PHE A 513 -5.47 3.32 11.40
C PHE A 513 -6.85 3.96 11.57
N VAL A 514 -7.91 3.16 11.73
CA VAL A 514 -9.26 3.71 12.01
C VAL A 514 -9.27 4.42 13.37
N GLN A 515 -8.63 3.85 14.40
CA GLN A 515 -8.53 4.48 15.72
C GLN A 515 -7.78 5.82 15.66
N GLU A 516 -6.77 5.94 14.81
CA GLU A 516 -6.06 7.20 14.57
C GLU A 516 -6.98 8.26 13.95
N ILE A 517 -7.76 7.88 12.94
CA ILE A 517 -8.75 8.78 12.33
C ILE A 517 -9.80 9.23 13.35
N GLU A 518 -10.27 8.33 14.21
CA GLU A 518 -11.24 8.66 15.27
C GLU A 518 -10.68 9.62 16.32
N MET A 519 -9.38 9.57 16.61
CA MET A 519 -8.73 10.58 17.45
C MET A 519 -8.75 11.95 16.78
N GLU A 520 -8.42 12.02 15.49
CA GLU A 520 -8.44 13.27 14.73
C GLU A 520 -9.85 13.88 14.62
N ILE A 521 -10.88 13.03 14.56
CA ILE A 521 -12.28 13.47 14.62
C ILE A 521 -12.59 14.08 15.98
N ARG A 522 -12.28 13.38 17.09
CA ARG A 522 -12.53 13.91 18.44
C ARG A 522 -11.87 15.27 18.64
N ASP A 523 -10.64 15.45 18.16
CA ASP A 523 -9.93 16.73 18.21
C ASP A 523 -10.69 17.87 17.50
N VAL A 524 -11.21 17.64 16.28
CA VAL A 524 -11.92 18.68 15.54
C VAL A 524 -13.31 18.95 16.10
N GLU A 525 -13.97 17.93 16.67
CA GLU A 525 -15.27 18.11 17.30
C GLU A 525 -15.23 19.04 18.51
N GLU A 526 -14.15 19.01 19.30
CA GLU A 526 -13.93 19.98 20.38
C GLU A 526 -13.90 21.42 19.85
N VAL A 527 -13.21 21.64 18.75
CA VAL A 527 -13.18 22.96 18.08
C VAL A 527 -14.57 23.32 17.58
N GLN A 528 -15.28 22.38 16.96
CA GLN A 528 -16.59 22.61 16.33
C GLN A 528 -17.70 22.91 17.34
N ARG A 529 -17.59 22.48 18.60
CA ARG A 529 -18.53 22.87 19.68
C ARG A 529 -18.57 24.39 19.89
N LEU A 530 -17.48 25.08 19.57
CA LEU A 530 -17.38 26.53 19.70
C LEU A 530 -17.80 27.29 18.42
N ARG A 531 -18.24 26.59 17.36
CA ARG A 531 -18.50 27.17 16.02
C ARG A 531 -19.99 27.28 15.65
N GLY A 532 -20.88 27.23 16.65
CA GLY A 532 -22.31 27.46 16.47
C GLY A 532 -23.00 26.44 15.54
N PRO A 533 -24.02 26.87 14.75
CA PRO A 533 -24.89 25.96 14.00
C PRO A 533 -24.17 25.10 12.94
N MET A 534 -23.10 25.64 12.33
CA MET A 534 -22.34 24.88 11.34
C MET A 534 -21.56 23.73 12.00
N GLY A 535 -20.95 23.99 13.16
CA GLY A 535 -20.26 22.97 13.94
C GLY A 535 -21.20 21.88 14.42
N GLU A 536 -22.43 22.24 14.82
CA GLU A 536 -23.50 21.28 15.16
C GLU A 536 -23.88 20.39 13.98
N LYS A 537 -24.14 20.98 12.80
CA LYS A 537 -24.47 20.22 11.58
C LYS A 537 -23.38 19.22 11.20
N LEU A 538 -22.11 19.63 11.28
CA LEU A 538 -20.99 18.75 10.91
C LEU A 538 -20.82 17.58 11.89
N ARG A 539 -21.04 17.80 13.20
CA ARG A 539 -21.06 16.69 14.18
C ARG A 539 -22.21 15.72 13.90
N GLY A 540 -23.40 16.27 13.63
CA GLY A 540 -24.58 15.48 13.24
C GLY A 540 -24.33 14.62 11.99
N TRP A 541 -23.53 15.10 11.04
CA TRP A 541 -23.20 14.37 9.81
C TRP A 541 -22.36 13.10 10.04
N MET A 542 -21.61 13.01 11.15
CA MET A 542 -20.95 11.75 11.52
C MET A 542 -21.97 10.70 11.96
N GLY A 543 -23.01 11.13 12.68
CA GLY A 543 -24.09 10.31 13.23
C GLY A 543 -24.05 10.30 14.76
N ASP A 544 -24.53 11.37 15.40
CA ASP A 544 -25.05 11.24 16.77
C ASP A 544 -26.35 10.43 16.69
N VAL A 545 -26.31 9.19 17.15
CA VAL A 545 -27.42 8.21 17.20
C VAL A 545 -28.47 8.58 18.28
N GLU A 546 -28.69 9.87 18.58
CA GLU A 546 -29.68 10.27 19.60
C GLU A 546 -30.84 11.14 19.11
N SER A 547 -30.98 11.42 17.82
CA SER A 547 -32.24 11.99 17.32
C SER A 547 -32.55 11.46 15.93
N GLY A 548 -33.47 10.49 15.88
CA GLY A 548 -34.10 9.99 14.67
C GLY A 548 -34.99 11.04 14.01
N GLU A 549 -34.37 12.09 13.48
CA GLU A 549 -34.97 12.93 12.47
C GLU A 549 -34.10 12.82 11.21
N ASP A 550 -34.76 12.31 10.16
CA ASP A 550 -34.21 12.10 8.83
C ASP A 550 -33.51 13.35 8.28
N LEU A 551 -32.34 13.10 7.65
CA LEU A 551 -31.46 14.05 6.96
C LEU A 551 -32.12 14.72 5.75
#